data_AF-A0A2H6NEL9-F1
#
_entry.id   AF-A0A2H6NEL9-F1
#
_cell.length_a   1.000
_cell.length_b   1.000
_cell.length_c   1.000
_cell.angle_alpha   90.00
_cell.angle_beta   90.00
_cell.angle_gamma   90.00
#
_symmetry.space_group_name_H-M   'P 1'
#
loop_
_entity.id
_entity.type
_entity.pdbx_description
1 polymer ?
#
loop_
_entity_poly.entity_id
_entity_poly.type
_entity_poly.pdbx_seq_one_letter_code
_entity_poly.pdbx_strand_id
1 'polypeptide(L)'
;DRIAPLRHLRGGGSKRTPWFTEELREIKHQKRRLERRWRASNSESDRTLLRAFIRTYLVAIQGAKCSHFSALIASAESRPAALFRVTHSLLKGGEAEEPLQGRAEEFV
;
A
#
# COMPACT_ATOMS: atom_id res chain seq x y z
N ASP A 1 11.37 -33.74 27.45
CA ASP A 1 10.91 -32.46 26.89
C ASP A 1 10.79 -32.54 25.38
N ARG A 2 9.56 -32.30 24.89
CA ARG A 2 9.20 -32.46 23.47
C ARG A 2 9.82 -31.35 22.64
N ILE A 3 10.66 -31.77 21.71
CA ILE A 3 11.17 -31.09 20.52
C ILE A 3 9.99 -30.40 19.82
N ALA A 4 9.86 -29.08 19.98
CA ALA A 4 8.94 -28.29 19.16
C ALA A 4 9.63 -28.06 17.80
N PRO A 5 9.04 -28.48 16.67
CA PRO A 5 9.65 -28.21 15.38
C PRO A 5 9.63 -26.71 15.11
N LEU A 6 10.81 -26.17 14.75
CA LEU A 6 10.97 -24.77 14.36
C LEU A 6 10.11 -24.49 13.13
N ARG A 7 8.99 -23.78 13.30
CA ARG A 7 8.24 -23.21 12.18
C ARG A 7 9.10 -22.14 11.53
N HIS A 8 9.65 -22.43 10.35
CA HIS A 8 10.20 -21.39 9.50
C HIS A 8 9.09 -20.38 9.22
N LEU A 9 9.27 -19.13 9.66
CA LEU A 9 8.42 -18.04 9.23
C LEU A 9 8.55 -17.99 7.71
N ARG A 10 7.51 -18.44 7.01
CA ARG A 10 7.40 -18.28 5.57
C ARG A 10 7.38 -16.77 5.36
N GLY A 11 8.54 -16.19 5.03
CA GLY A 11 8.63 -14.81 4.62
C GLY A 11 7.71 -14.67 3.44
N GLY A 12 6.51 -14.14 3.67
CA GLY A 12 5.54 -13.90 2.62
C GLY A 12 6.24 -12.98 1.64
N GLY A 13 6.69 -13.55 0.50
CA GLY A 13 7.27 -12.77 -0.58
C GLY A 13 6.21 -11.78 -0.99
N SER A 14 6.30 -10.56 -0.45
CA SER A 14 5.42 -9.46 -0.81
C SER A 14 5.51 -9.41 -2.33
N LYS A 15 4.42 -9.75 -3.01
CA LYS A 15 4.32 -9.67 -4.47
C LYS A 15 4.79 -8.26 -4.79
N ARG A 16 6.00 -8.12 -5.32
CA ARG A 16 6.58 -6.80 -5.57
C ARG A 16 5.66 -6.13 -6.56
N THR A 17 4.88 -5.17 -6.09
CA THR A 17 4.01 -4.39 -6.96
C THR A 17 4.94 -3.56 -7.82
N PRO A 18 4.95 -3.73 -9.15
CA PRO A 18 5.95 -3.09 -10.00
C PRO A 18 5.93 -1.55 -9.92
N TRP A 19 4.78 -0.98 -9.55
CA TRP A 19 4.57 0.45 -9.32
C TRP A 19 5.07 0.95 -7.95
N PHE A 20 5.46 0.06 -7.02
CA PHE A 20 5.91 0.44 -5.67
C PHE A 20 7.43 0.62 -5.63
N THR A 21 7.84 1.82 -6.06
CA THR A 21 9.23 2.24 -6.22
C THR A 21 9.97 2.38 -4.90
N GLU A 22 11.30 2.53 -4.96
CA GLU A 22 12.13 2.80 -3.78
C GLU A 22 11.81 4.15 -3.15
N GLU A 23 11.48 5.16 -3.96
CA GLU A 23 11.00 6.45 -3.47
C GLU A 23 9.75 6.31 -2.60
N LEU A 24 8.77 5.52 -3.03
CA LEU A 24 7.57 5.24 -2.23
C LEU A 24 7.88 4.47 -0.94
N ARG A 25 8.91 3.62 -0.94
CA ARG A 25 9.39 2.97 0.29
C ARG A 25 9.95 3.99 1.25
N GLU A 26 10.79 4.89 0.77
CA GLU A 26 11.36 5.95 1.60
C GLU A 26 10.26 6.82 2.20
N ILE A 27 9.30 7.28 1.39
CA ILE A 27 8.15 8.05 1.90
C ILE A 27 7.36 7.22 2.94
N LYS A 28 7.13 5.92 2.71
CA LYS A 28 6.48 5.04 3.68
C LYS A 28 7.29 4.90 4.98
N HIS A 29 8.61 4.80 4.90
CA HIS A 29 9.50 4.76 6.07
C HIS A 29 9.43 6.07 6.85
N GLN A 30 9.44 7.22 6.17
CA GLN A 30 9.27 8.53 6.79
C GLN A 30 7.92 8.68 7.48
N LYS A 31 6.82 8.22 6.86
CA LYS A 31 5.50 8.14 7.51
C LYS A 31 5.58 7.37 8.83
N ARG A 32 6.22 6.19 8.84
CA ARG A 32 6.41 5.37 10.05
C ARG A 32 7.28 6.06 11.11
N ARG A 33 8.25 6.89 10.72
CA ARG A 33 9.03 7.71 11.66
C ARG A 33 8.16 8.78 12.32
N LEU A 34 7.33 9.47 11.55
CA LEU A 34 6.39 10.48 12.07
C LEU A 34 5.34 9.84 12.99
N GLU A 35 4.81 8.67 12.62
CA GLU A 35 3.89 7.92 13.48
C GLU A 35 4.52 7.57 14.83
N ARG A 36 5.78 7.11 14.83
CA ARG A 36 6.50 6.79 16.08
C ARG A 36 6.76 8.04 16.91
N ARG A 37 7.13 9.16 16.28
CA ARG A 37 7.31 10.45 16.95
C ARG A 37 6.02 10.91 17.63
N TRP A 38 4.90 10.92 16.92
CA TRP A 38 3.61 11.29 17.49
C TRP A 38 3.19 10.37 18.64
N ARG A 39 3.39 9.04 18.53
CA ARG A 39 3.11 8.12 19.64
C ARG A 39 3.96 8.38 20.88
N ALA A 40 5.19 8.85 20.70
CA ALA A 40 6.10 9.15 21.81
C ALA A 40 5.80 10.52 22.45
N SER A 41 5.49 11.54 21.65
CA SER A 41 5.24 12.90 22.14
C SER A 41 3.80 13.14 22.57
N ASN A 42 2.84 12.41 21.98
CA ASN A 42 1.40 12.65 22.06
C ASN A 42 0.98 14.11 21.78
N SER A 43 1.79 14.84 21.00
CA SER A 43 1.54 16.25 20.69
C SER A 43 0.60 16.41 19.49
N GLU A 44 -0.30 17.39 19.57
CA GLU A 44 -1.16 17.79 18.44
C GLU A 44 -0.36 18.36 17.25
N SER A 45 0.82 18.94 17.49
CA SER A 45 1.70 19.40 16.41
C SER A 45 2.23 18.23 15.58
N ASP A 46 2.71 17.17 16.25
CA ASP A 46 3.20 15.95 15.58
C ASP A 46 2.04 15.19 14.91
N ARG A 47 0.84 15.20 15.51
CA ARG A 47 -0.38 14.64 14.90
C ARG A 47 -0.74 15.35 13.60
N THR A 48 -0.67 16.68 13.60
CA THR A 48 -0.96 17.51 12.42
C THR A 48 0.06 17.26 11.31
N LEU A 49 1.35 17.20 11.68
CA LEU A 49 2.43 16.87 10.75
C LEU A 49 2.22 15.48 10.12
N LEU A 50 1.89 14.47 10.94
CA LEU A 50 1.60 13.12 10.45
C LEU A 50 0.42 13.11 9.46
N ARG A 51 -0.67 13.83 9.77
CA ARG A 51 -1.84 13.93 8.87
C ARG A 51 -1.49 14.56 7.52
N ALA A 52 -0.74 15.66 7.53
CA ALA A 52 -0.27 16.30 6.31
C ALA A 52 0.64 15.36 5.50
N PHE A 53 1.52 14.62 6.19
CA PHE A 53 2.41 13.66 5.55
C PHE A 53 1.65 12.47 4.94
N ILE A 54 0.59 11.98 5.59
CA ILE A 54 -0.28 10.92 5.05
C ILE A 54 -0.87 11.36 3.71
N ARG A 55 -1.37 12.60 3.60
CA ARG A 55 -1.91 13.13 2.34
C ARG A 55 -0.85 13.14 1.23
N THR A 56 0.35 13.61 1.55
CA THR A 56 1.50 13.62 0.62
C THR A 56 1.83 12.21 0.13
N TYR A 57 1.88 11.24 1.04
CA TYR A 57 2.13 9.84 0.70
C TYR A 57 1.03 9.25 -0.21
N LEU A 58 -0.24 9.55 0.04
CA LEU A 58 -1.34 9.08 -0.80
C LEU A 58 -1.29 9.67 -2.21
N VAL A 59 -0.95 10.96 -2.34
CA VAL A 59 -0.73 11.61 -3.64
C VAL A 59 0.44 10.94 -4.39
N ALA A 60 1.54 10.66 -3.70
CA ALA A 60 2.67 9.95 -4.30
C ALA A 60 2.29 8.54 -4.78
N ILE A 61 1.52 7.78 -3.99
CA ILE A 61 0.99 6.47 -4.41
C ILE A 61 0.15 6.61 -5.68
N GLN A 62 -0.75 7.59 -5.71
CA GLN A 62 -1.62 7.80 -6.85
C GLN A 62 -0.80 8.15 -8.11
N GLY A 63 0.17 9.05 -7.98
CA GLY A 63 1.08 9.42 -9.06
C GLY A 63 1.85 8.23 -9.62
N ALA A 64 2.41 7.39 -8.75
CA ALA A 64 3.15 6.19 -9.16
C ALA A 64 2.25 5.16 -9.87
N LYS A 65 1.03 4.94 -9.37
CA LYS A 65 0.04 4.07 -10.02
C LYS A 65 -0.32 4.61 -11.40
N CYS A 66 -0.68 5.90 -11.49
CA CYS A 66 -1.00 6.54 -12.77
C CYS A 66 0.16 6.39 -13.76
N SER A 67 1.38 6.76 -13.36
CA SER A 67 2.57 6.63 -14.21
C SER A 67 2.77 5.21 -14.75
N HIS A 68 2.69 4.21 -13.87
CA HIS A 68 2.86 2.81 -14.25
C HIS A 68 1.79 2.33 -15.24
N PHE A 69 0.51 2.59 -14.95
CA PHE A 69 -0.58 2.13 -15.80
C PHE A 69 -0.65 2.92 -17.11
N SER A 70 -0.35 4.22 -17.10
CA SER A 70 -0.20 5.01 -18.33
C SER A 70 0.90 4.45 -19.23
N ALA A 71 2.06 4.10 -18.66
CA ALA A 71 3.14 3.47 -19.41
C ALA A 71 2.74 2.08 -19.95
N LEU A 72 2.02 1.28 -19.15
CA LEU A 72 1.51 -0.02 -19.61
C LEU A 72 0.52 0.13 -20.77
N ILE A 73 -0.41 1.08 -20.69
CA ILE A 73 -1.38 1.34 -21.76
C ILE A 73 -0.65 1.79 -23.03
N ALA A 74 0.28 2.74 -22.93
CA ALA A 74 1.08 3.20 -24.06
C ALA A 74 1.88 2.04 -24.72
N SER A 75 2.47 1.14 -23.91
CA SER A 75 3.20 -0.02 -24.42
C SER A 75 2.30 -1.06 -25.12
N ALA A 76 0.99 -1.03 -24.85
CA ALA A 76 0.01 -1.99 -25.36
C ALA A 76 -0.85 -1.43 -26.50
N GLU A 77 -0.56 -0.23 -27.01
CA GLU A 77 -1.38 0.50 -27.99
C GLU A 77 -1.70 -0.34 -29.24
N SER A 78 -0.72 -1.08 -29.77
CA SER A 78 -0.87 -1.96 -30.94
C SER A 78 -1.34 -3.38 -30.61
N ARG A 79 -1.72 -3.66 -29.35
CA ARG A 79 -2.05 -5.00 -28.83
C ARG A 79 -3.40 -5.00 -28.11
N PRO A 80 -4.54 -5.06 -28.84
CA PRO A 80 -5.87 -4.96 -28.27
C PRO A 80 -6.11 -5.91 -27.08
N ALA A 81 -5.70 -7.17 -27.19
CA ALA A 81 -5.84 -8.15 -26.11
C ALA A 81 -5.06 -7.78 -24.84
N ALA A 82 -3.89 -7.13 -24.97
CA ALA A 82 -3.13 -6.64 -23.83
C ALA A 82 -3.80 -5.42 -23.19
N LEU A 83 -4.30 -4.50 -24.02
CA LEU A 83 -5.04 -3.33 -23.57
C LEU A 83 -6.29 -3.73 -22.77
N PHE A 84 -7.10 -4.67 -23.29
CA PHE A 84 -8.27 -5.19 -22.56
C PHE A 84 -7.91 -5.84 -21.23
N ARG A 85 -6.79 -6.57 -21.13
CA ARG A 85 -6.34 -7.14 -19.85
C ARG A 85 -5.99 -6.04 -18.84
N VAL A 86 -5.27 -5.00 -19.27
CA VAL A 86 -4.89 -3.88 -18.41
C VAL A 86 -6.12 -3.11 -17.94
N THR A 87 -7.04 -2.74 -18.85
CA THR A 87 -8.26 -2.01 -18.48
C THR A 87 -9.17 -2.84 -17.58
N HIS A 88 -9.36 -4.12 -17.87
CA HIS A 88 -10.13 -5.02 -17.02
C HIS A 88 -9.51 -5.19 -15.62
N SER A 89 -8.17 -5.22 -15.49
CA SER A 89 -7.50 -5.26 -14.19
C SER A 89 -7.71 -3.99 -13.35
N LEU A 90 -7.84 -2.83 -14.00
CA LEU A 90 -8.14 -1.55 -13.35
C LEU A 90 -9.60 -1.49 -12.87
N LEU A 91 -10.54 -1.98 -13.69
CA LEU A 91 -11.97 -1.97 -13.39
C LEU A 91 -12.36 -3.00 -12.32
N LYS A 92 -11.72 -4.19 -12.31
CA LYS A 92 -11.98 -5.23 -11.30
C LYS A 92 -11.51 -4.86 -9.88
N GLY A 93 -10.67 -3.84 -9.73
CA GLY A 93 -10.31 -3.29 -8.42
C GLY A 93 -11.46 -2.58 -7.69
N GLY A 94 -12.62 -2.39 -8.34
CA GLY A 94 -13.82 -1.81 -7.73
C GLY A 94 -14.83 -2.82 -7.16
N GLU A 95 -14.67 -4.13 -7.45
CA GLU A 95 -15.63 -5.17 -7.00
C GLU A 95 -15.05 -6.13 -5.94
N ALA A 96 -13.87 -5.84 -5.39
CA ALA A 96 -13.27 -6.65 -4.34
C ALA A 96 -12.68 -5.76 -3.24
N GLU A 97 -13.55 -5.40 -2.30
CA GLU A 97 -13.39 -5.45 -0.83
C GLU A 97 -14.65 -4.78 -0.22
N GLU A 98 -15.82 -5.43 -0.41
CA GLU A 98 -16.93 -5.28 0.54
C GLU A 98 -16.48 -5.95 1.86
N PRO A 99 -16.77 -5.32 3.01
CA PRO A 99 -15.99 -5.48 4.23
C PRO A 99 -16.25 -6.85 4.85
N LEU A 100 -15.19 -7.61 5.12
CA LEU A 100 -15.28 -8.68 6.09
C LEU A 100 -15.50 -8.05 7.47
N GLN A 101 -16.77 -7.93 7.82
CA GLN A 101 -17.35 -7.85 9.16
C GLN A 101 -16.39 -8.41 10.22
N GLY A 102 -15.67 -7.50 10.88
CA GLY A 102 -14.69 -7.82 11.92
C GLY A 102 -15.02 -7.05 13.19
N ARG A 103 -16.02 -7.55 13.91
CA ARG A 103 -16.23 -7.44 15.37
C ARG A 103 -15.69 -6.16 16.02
N ALA A 104 -16.55 -5.15 16.12
CA ALA A 104 -16.45 -4.17 17.19
C ALA A 104 -16.87 -4.84 18.50
N GLU A 105 -15.95 -5.54 19.14
CA GLU A 105 -16.07 -5.84 20.57
C GLU A 105 -14.79 -5.43 21.28
N GLU A 106 -15.02 -4.68 22.36
CA GLU A 106 -14.10 -4.33 23.44
C GLU A 106 -12.88 -3.48 23.09
N PHE A 107 -13.08 -2.17 23.17
CA PHE A 107 -12.23 -1.37 24.05
C PHE A 107 -13.14 -0.49 24.93
N VAL A 108 -13.13 -0.82 26.23
CA VAL A 108 -13.67 -0.03 27.35
C VAL A 108 -12.97 1.32 27.43
#